data_AF-A0A097AQ72-F1
#
_entry.id   AF-A0A097AQ72-F1
#
_cell.length_a   1.000
_cell.length_b   1.000
_cell.length_c   1.000
_cell.angle_alpha   90.00
_cell.angle_beta   90.00
_cell.angle_gamma   90.00
#
_symmetry.space_group_name_H-M   'P 1'
#
loop_
_entity.id
_entity.type
_entity.pdbx_description
1 polymer ?
#
loop_
_entity_poly.entity_id
_entity_poly.type
_entity_poly.pdbx_seq_one_letter_code
_entity_poly.pdbx_strand_id
1 'polypeptide(L)' 'MAALQAMEFKKGFKKGKGTQVIYDLVRKYVKPLEEDRELYIDINACFDTIKSDKVLEALEKEGIILE' A
#
# COMPACT_ATOMS: atom_id res chain seq x y z
N MET A 1 2.37 4.80 -3.23
CA MET A 1 3.44 5.20 -2.29
C MET A 1 3.07 6.41 -1.44
N ALA A 2 2.98 7.63 -1.99
CA ALA A 2 2.79 8.87 -1.21
C ALA A 2 1.53 8.87 -0.32
N ALA A 3 0.38 8.39 -0.83
CA ALA A 3 -0.85 8.30 -0.05
C ALA A 3 -0.69 7.42 1.20
N LEU A 4 0.06 6.31 1.09
CA LEU A 4 0.34 5.41 2.22
C LEU A 4 1.24 6.09 3.25
N GLN A 5 2.24 6.84 2.79
CA GLN A 5 3.10 7.64 3.67
C GLN A 5 2.29 8.71 4.42
N ALA A 6 1.35 9.39 3.75
CA ALA A 6 0.49 10.37 4.40
C ALA A 6 -0.33 9.76 5.56
N MET A 7 -0.65 8.46 5.51
CA MET A 7 -1.35 7.76 6.58
C MET A 7 -0.48 7.54 7.83
N GLU A 8 0.85 7.57 7.71
CA GLU A 8 1.76 7.49 8.87
C GLU A 8 1.69 8.76 9.72
N PHE A 9 1.51 9.91 9.07
CA PHE A 9 1.44 11.21 9.75
C PHE A 9 0.08 11.46 10.39
N LYS A 10 -0.99 10.81 9.89
CA LYS A 10 -2.33 10.95 10.43
C LYS A 10 -2.64 9.84 11.44
N LYS A 11 -2.46 10.13 12.72
CA LYS A 11 -2.86 9.20 13.81
C LYS A 11 -4.38 9.21 14.03
N GLY A 12 -4.93 8.07 14.45
CA GLY A 12 -6.31 7.98 14.96
C GLY A 12 -7.45 8.00 13.94
N PHE A 13 -7.16 8.01 12.63
CA PHE A 13 -8.22 7.86 11.61
C PHE A 13 -8.42 6.40 11.21
N LYS A 14 -9.68 6.02 10.96
CA LYS A 14 -10.04 4.68 10.49
C LYS A 14 -9.89 4.60 8.97
N LYS A 15 -9.06 3.67 8.49
CA LYS A 15 -8.95 3.36 7.05
C LYS A 15 -10.21 2.60 6.62
N GLY A 16 -10.68 2.85 5.39
CA GLY A 16 -11.70 2.00 4.77
C GLY A 16 -11.17 0.58 4.56
N LYS A 17 -12.05 -0.43 4.41
CA LYS A 17 -11.65 -1.85 4.32
C LYS A 17 -10.61 -2.08 3.22
N GLY A 18 -10.90 -1.67 1.98
CA GLY A 18 -9.95 -1.82 0.87
C GLY A 18 -8.67 -1.01 1.04
N THR A 19 -8.77 0.20 1.59
CA THR A 19 -7.59 1.02 1.91
C THR A 19 -6.68 0.32 2.91
N GLN A 20 -7.23 -0.32 3.94
CA GLN A 20 -6.49 -1.07 4.94
C GLN A 20 -5.77 -2.26 4.30
N VAL A 21 -6.46 -3.02 3.45
CA VAL A 21 -5.88 -4.17 2.72
C VAL A 21 -4.68 -3.75 1.87
N ILE A 22 -4.82 -2.68 1.08
CA ILE A 22 -3.73 -2.17 0.22
C ILE A 22 -2.57 -1.63 1.08
N TYR A 23 -2.89 -0.93 2.16
CA TYR A 23 -1.89 -0.41 3.08
C TYR A 23 -1.05 -1.54 3.70
N ASP A 24 -1.70 -2.57 4.22
CA ASP A 24 -1.03 -3.72 4.83
C ASP A 24 -0.21 -4.52 3.80
N LEU A 25 -0.74 -4.68 2.58
CA LEU A 25 -0.02 -5.35 1.49
C LEU A 25 1.27 -4.62 1.13
N VAL A 26 1.20 -3.31 0.86
CA VAL A 26 2.38 -2.54 0.43
C VAL A 26 3.41 -2.42 1.54
N ARG A 27 2.99 -2.33 2.81
CA ARG A 27 3.90 -2.25 3.96
C ARG A 27 4.74 -3.50 4.19
N LYS A 28 4.39 -4.64 3.58
CA LYS A 28 5.26 -5.84 3.53
C LYS A 28 6.50 -5.62 2.67
N TYR A 29 6.45 -4.71 1.70
CA TYR A 29 7.50 -4.48 0.71
C TYR A 29 8.17 -3.10 0.86
N VAL A 30 7.40 -2.10 1.29
CA VAL A 30 7.84 -0.70 1.38
C VAL A 30 7.60 -0.20 2.79
N LYS A 31 8.68 -0.05 3.56
CA LYS A 31 8.63 0.50 4.92
C LYS A 31 8.21 1.97 4.92
N PRO A 32 7.63 2.51 6.02
CA PRO A 32 7.48 3.95 6.19
C PRO A 32 8.79 4.69 5.91
N LEU A 33 8.70 5.89 5.34
CA LEU A 33 9.84 6.77 5.11
C LEU A 33 10.08 7.58 6.39
N GLU A 34 11.09 7.21 7.17
CA GLU A 34 11.53 7.90 8.39
C GLU A 34 12.73 8.80 8.09
N GLU A 35 13.72 8.23 7.39
CA GLU A 35 14.91 8.92 6.89
C GLU A 35 14.94 8.85 5.36
N ASP A 36 15.65 9.80 4.74
CA ASP A 36 15.84 9.83 3.29
C ASP A 36 16.55 8.57 2.78
N ARG A 37 16.08 8.07 1.63
CA ARG A 37 16.63 6.90 0.95
C ARG A 37 16.36 6.96 -0.55
N GLU A 38 16.98 6.06 -1.30
CA GLU A 38 16.75 5.89 -2.73
C GLU A 38 15.30 5.46 -3.03
N LEU A 39 14.47 6.40 -3.50
CA LEU A 39 13.04 6.15 -3.68
C LEU A 39 12.70 5.25 -4.88
N TYR A 40 13.60 5.09 -5.86
CA TYR A 40 13.31 4.24 -7.03
C TYR A 40 13.10 2.78 -6.60
N ILE A 41 13.74 2.33 -5.51
CA ILE A 41 13.56 0.99 -4.94
C ILE A 41 12.11 0.81 -4.48
N ASP A 42 11.58 1.77 -3.71
CA ASP A 42 10.20 1.74 -3.20
C ASP A 42 9.16 1.92 -4.32
N ILE A 43 9.46 2.79 -5.29
CA ILE A 43 8.60 3.03 -6.45
C ILE A 43 8.49 1.75 -7.28
N ASN A 44 9.61 1.08 -7.56
CA ASN A 44 9.62 -0.19 -8.29
C ASN A 44 8.88 -1.28 -7.52
N ALA A 45 9.06 -1.40 -6.20
CA ALA A 45 8.30 -2.35 -5.38
C ALA A 45 6.78 -2.08 -5.43
N CYS A 46 6.35 -0.82 -5.39
CA CYS A 46 4.95 -0.45 -5.59
C CYS A 46 4.47 -0.82 -7.01
N PHE A 47 5.27 -0.53 -8.03
CA PHE A 47 4.96 -0.84 -9.42
C PHE A 47 4.78 -2.34 -9.63
N ASP A 48 5.71 -3.15 -9.15
CA ASP A 48 5.65 -4.61 -9.25
C ASP A 48 4.44 -5.18 -8.49
N THR A 49 4.10 -4.62 -7.34
CA THR A 49 2.91 -5.04 -6.56
C THR A 49 1.61 -4.79 -7.33
N ILE A 50 1.53 -3.70 -8.11
CA ILE A 50 0.37 -3.41 -8.96
C ILE A 50 0.41 -4.28 -10.22
N LYS A 51 1.56 -4.36 -10.90
CA LYS A 51 1.74 -5.07 -12.16
C LYS A 51 1.55 -6.59 -12.04
N SER A 52 1.76 -7.15 -10.85
CA SER A 52 1.58 -8.58 -10.56
C SER A 52 0.17 -8.94 -10.07
N ASP A 53 -0.81 -8.03 -10.21
CA ASP A 53 -2.20 -8.20 -9.77
C ASP A 53 -2.39 -8.49 -8.27
N LYS A 54 -1.33 -8.49 -7.46
CA LYS A 54 -1.39 -8.73 -6.01
C LYS A 54 -2.37 -7.81 -5.29
N VAL A 55 -2.50 -6.57 -5.75
CA VAL A 55 -3.49 -5.62 -5.21
C VAL A 55 -4.91 -6.12 -5.44
N LEU A 56 -5.23 -6.54 -6.67
CA LEU A 56 -6.55 -7.06 -7.03
C LEU A 56 -6.84 -8.34 -6.25
N GLU A 57 -5.91 -9.30 -6.29
CA GLU A 57 -6.06 -10.57 -5.56
C GLU A 57 -6.26 -10.37 -4.05
N ALA A 58 -5.55 -9.41 -3.45
CA ALA A 58 -5.69 -9.13 -2.02
C ALA A 58 -7.06 -8.52 -1.69
N LEU A 59 -7.60 -7.66 -2.55
CA LEU A 59 -8.93 -7.08 -2.39
C LEU A 59 -10.03 -8.14 -2.58
N GLU A 60 -9.92 -8.98 -3.60
CA GLU A 60 -10.89 -10.04 -3.89
C GLU A 60 -10.95 -11.09 -2.77
N LYS A 61 -9.80 -11.46 -2.18
CA LYS A 61 -9.75 -12.35 -1.00
C LYS A 61 -10.52 -11.77 0.20
N GLU A 62 -10.64 -10.47 0.26
CA GLU A 62 -11.41 -9.74 1.28
C GLU A 62 -12.83 -9.41 0.82
N GLY A 63 -13.29 -9.98 -0.30
CA GLY A 63 -14.63 -9.78 -0.85
C GLY A 63 -14.86 -8.37 -1.41
N ILE A 64 -13.79 -7.64 -1.75
CA ILE A 64 -13.85 -6.34 -2.40
C ILE A 64 -13.66 -6.58 -3.89
N ILE A 65 -14.77 -6.54 -4.63
CA ILE A 65 -14.80 -6.76 -6.08
C ILE A 65 -14.78 -5.39 -6.75
N LEU A 66 -13.88 -5.21 -7.71
CA LEU A 66 -13.83 -4.03 -8.57
C LEU A 66 -14.53 -4.39 -9.88
N GLU A 67 -15.58 -3.64 -10.23
CA GLU A 67 -16.36 -3.78 -11.47
C GLU A 67 -15.68 -3.09 -12.66
#